data_AF-A0A3P6CE02-F1
#
_entry.id   AF-A0A3P6CE02-F1
#
_cell.length_a   1.000
_cell.length_b   1.000
_cell.length_c   1.000
_cell.angle_alpha   90.00
_cell.angle_beta   90.00
_cell.angle_gamma   90.00
#
_symmetry.space_group_name_H-M   'P 1'
#
loop_
_entity.id
_entity.type
_entity.pdbx_description
1 polymer ?
#
loop_
_entity_poly.entity_id
_entity_poly.type
_entity_poly.pdbx_seq_one_letter_code
_entity_poly.pdbx_strand_id
1 'polypeptide(L)'
;MNINRDEALRAKRVSRRFDENSDFIAARKLALKANKMDPTLENITHMTMVCDVHCAATEKELDWYGILQVDMNTDDIVIKKQYRRLALLLHPDKNKLPGAESAFKLIGEAQSILLDKAKRNFMILNVKPGVSLHLHQCIKPSMCRGRGTVLSVLIFSL
;
A
#
# COMPACT_ATOMS: atom_id res chain seq x y z
N MET A 1 -14.07 27.55 7.94
CA MET A 1 -13.84 26.12 8.22
C MET A 1 -13.54 25.42 6.91
N ASN A 2 -12.45 24.64 6.81
CA ASN A 2 -12.16 23.85 5.62
C ASN A 2 -12.95 22.54 5.72
N ILE A 3 -14.15 22.52 5.15
CA ILE A 3 -15.10 21.40 5.17
C ILE A 3 -14.42 20.07 4.82
N ASN A 4 -13.46 20.11 3.89
CA ASN A 4 -12.72 18.94 3.41
C ASN A 4 -11.70 18.40 4.43
N ARG A 5 -11.09 19.26 5.27
CA ARG A 5 -10.09 18.84 6.27
C ARG A 5 -10.75 18.20 7.50
N ASP A 6 -11.89 18.74 7.93
CA ASP A 6 -12.67 18.17 9.03
C ASP A 6 -13.31 16.82 8.65
N GLU A 7 -13.66 16.63 7.38
CA GLU A 7 -14.09 15.31 6.87
C GLU A 7 -12.93 14.31 6.83
N ALA A 8 -11.74 14.70 6.38
CA ALA A 8 -10.55 13.84 6.37
C ALA A 8 -10.14 13.39 7.80
N LEU A 9 -10.18 14.31 8.76
CA LEU A 9 -9.93 14.02 10.18
C LEU A 9 -10.95 13.04 10.77
N ARG A 10 -12.24 13.19 10.42
CA ARG A 10 -13.30 12.25 10.81
C ARG A 10 -13.06 10.86 10.23
N ALA A 11 -12.76 10.76 8.93
CA ALA A 11 -12.44 9.49 8.27
C ALA A 11 -11.23 8.79 8.91
N LYS A 12 -10.18 9.56 9.26
CA LYS A 12 -9.01 9.03 9.99
C LYS A 12 -9.39 8.51 11.38
N ARG A 13 -10.20 9.26 12.14
CA ARG A 13 -10.64 8.86 13.48
C ARG A 13 -11.46 7.57 13.44
N VAL A 14 -12.30 7.42 12.43
CA VAL A 14 -13.10 6.22 12.21
C VAL A 14 -12.22 5.02 11.86
N SER A 15 -11.24 5.19 10.97
CA SER A 15 -10.30 4.12 10.60
C SER A 15 -9.54 3.57 11.81
N ARG A 16 -9.11 4.43 12.75
CA ARG A 16 -8.42 4.00 13.98
C ARG A 16 -9.28 3.10 14.88
N ARG A 17 -10.61 3.19 14.79
CA ARG A 17 -11.55 2.36 15.57
C ARG A 17 -11.85 1.02 14.90
N PHE A 18 -11.71 0.94 13.57
CA PHE A 18 -12.02 -0.27 12.82
C PHE A 18 -11.01 -1.41 13.02
N ASP A 19 -9.84 -1.10 13.57
CA ASP A 19 -8.83 -2.10 13.94
C ASP A 19 -9.32 -3.07 15.03
N GLU A 20 -10.37 -2.74 15.78
CA GLU A 20 -10.97 -3.62 16.81
C GLU A 20 -11.89 -4.70 16.21
N ASN A 21 -12.47 -4.45 15.03
CA ASN A 21 -13.46 -5.33 14.39
C ASN A 21 -12.87 -6.20 13.26
N SER A 22 -11.55 -6.15 13.03
CA SER A 22 -10.85 -6.89 11.96
C SER A 22 -11.29 -6.56 10.52
N ASP A 23 -12.10 -5.51 10.31
CA ASP A 23 -12.59 -5.09 8.99
C ASP A 23 -11.60 -4.16 8.27
N PHE A 24 -10.43 -4.70 7.89
CA PHE A 24 -9.37 -3.95 7.22
C PHE A 24 -9.79 -3.40 5.84
N ILE A 25 -10.75 -4.04 5.17
CA ILE A 25 -11.26 -3.61 3.85
C ILE A 25 -12.01 -2.27 3.97
N ALA A 26 -12.85 -2.12 4.98
CA ALA A 26 -13.58 -0.87 5.23
C ALA A 26 -12.62 0.23 5.70
N ALA A 27 -11.68 -0.11 6.60
CA ALA A 27 -10.64 0.79 7.06
C ALA A 27 -9.79 1.32 5.89
N ARG A 28 -9.37 0.44 4.96
CA ARG A 28 -8.64 0.81 3.73
C ARG A 28 -9.41 1.83 2.90
N LYS A 29 -10.70 1.60 2.66
CA LYS A 29 -11.54 2.54 1.87
C LYS A 29 -11.62 3.92 2.52
N LEU A 30 -11.77 3.96 3.85
CA LEU A 30 -11.82 5.21 4.60
C LEU A 30 -10.46 5.93 4.64
N ALA A 31 -9.37 5.19 4.80
CA ALA A 31 -8.01 5.70 4.73
C ALA A 31 -7.69 6.30 3.35
N LEU A 32 -8.06 5.61 2.27
CA LEU A 32 -7.90 6.09 0.90
C LEU A 32 -8.77 7.31 0.62
N LYS A 33 -10.01 7.34 1.12
CA LYS A 33 -10.87 8.54 1.03
C LYS A 33 -10.21 9.71 1.74
N ALA A 34 -9.71 9.52 2.96
CA ALA A 34 -9.01 10.56 3.72
C ALA A 34 -7.76 11.07 2.97
N ASN A 35 -6.96 10.17 2.38
CA ASN A 35 -5.78 10.51 1.60
C ASN A 35 -6.12 11.33 0.35
N LYS A 36 -7.22 10.99 -0.34
CA LYS A 36 -7.69 11.75 -1.51
C LYS A 36 -8.15 13.17 -1.15
N MET A 37 -8.73 13.33 0.04
CA MET A 37 -9.23 14.63 0.51
C MET A 37 -8.08 15.53 0.98
N ASP A 38 -7.14 14.98 1.76
CA ASP A 38 -5.98 15.72 2.24
C ASP A 38 -4.74 14.81 2.36
N PRO A 39 -3.87 14.78 1.33
CA PRO A 39 -2.63 14.01 1.36
C PRO A 39 -1.61 14.52 2.39
N THR A 40 -1.77 15.74 2.91
CA THR A 40 -0.84 16.34 3.89
C THR A 40 -1.19 15.95 5.32
N LEU A 41 -2.30 15.24 5.53
CA LEU A 41 -2.71 14.83 6.86
C LEU A 41 -1.73 13.80 7.43
N GLU A 42 -1.22 14.12 8.61
CA GLU A 42 -0.23 13.33 9.34
C GLU A 42 -0.68 11.86 9.47
N ASN A 43 0.23 10.91 9.24
CA ASN A 43 0.02 9.46 9.44
C ASN A 43 -1.08 8.79 8.60
N ILE A 44 -1.72 9.48 7.63
CA ILE A 44 -2.65 8.83 6.69
C ILE A 44 -1.91 7.77 5.87
N THR A 45 -0.75 8.12 5.33
CA THR A 45 0.02 7.25 4.45
C THR A 45 0.38 5.94 5.14
N HIS A 46 0.85 6.01 6.38
CA HIS A 46 1.13 4.83 7.20
C HIS A 46 -0.11 3.99 7.47
N MET A 47 -1.26 4.64 7.73
CA MET A 47 -2.52 3.94 7.93
C MET A 47 -2.99 3.21 6.67
N THR A 48 -2.86 3.83 5.50
CA THR A 48 -3.13 3.15 4.21
C THR A 48 -2.23 1.92 4.03
N MET A 49 -0.93 2.04 4.30
CA MET A 49 0.01 0.92 4.18
C MET A 49 -0.32 -0.24 5.12
N VAL A 50 -0.64 0.05 6.38
CA VAL A 50 -1.06 -0.98 7.35
C VAL A 50 -2.31 -1.70 6.84
N CYS A 51 -3.33 -0.95 6.39
CA CYS A 51 -4.55 -1.55 5.86
C CYS A 51 -4.29 -2.37 4.58
N ASP A 52 -3.39 -1.92 3.69
CA ASP A 52 -3.07 -2.64 2.45
C ASP A 52 -2.39 -3.99 2.74
N VAL A 53 -1.43 -4.01 3.67
CA VAL A 53 -0.74 -5.24 4.09
C VAL A 53 -1.73 -6.22 4.72
N HIS A 54 -2.61 -5.74 5.61
CA HIS A 54 -3.63 -6.60 6.23
C HIS A 54 -4.66 -7.11 5.22
N CYS A 55 -5.10 -6.27 4.29
CA CYS A 55 -6.02 -6.71 3.24
C CYS A 55 -5.40 -7.85 2.41
N ALA A 56 -4.14 -7.71 2.00
CA ALA A 56 -3.41 -8.75 1.24
C ALA A 56 -3.20 -10.03 2.06
N ALA A 57 -3.13 -9.94 3.39
CA ALA A 57 -3.03 -11.09 4.27
C ALA A 57 -4.38 -11.78 4.56
N THR A 58 -5.47 -11.03 4.52
CA THR A 58 -6.84 -11.55 4.79
C THR A 58 -7.57 -12.04 3.54
N GLU A 59 -7.17 -11.61 2.34
CA GLU A 59 -7.71 -12.17 1.11
C GLU A 59 -7.40 -13.68 1.07
N LYS A 60 -8.36 -14.46 0.58
CA LYS A 60 -8.48 -15.93 0.77
C LYS A 60 -7.26 -16.77 0.35
N GLU A 61 -6.25 -16.16 -0.25
CA GLU A 61 -4.97 -16.74 -0.59
C GLU A 61 -3.88 -15.71 -0.20
N LEU A 62 -2.94 -16.09 0.67
CA LEU A 62 -1.89 -15.20 1.20
C LEU A 62 -0.94 -14.74 0.09
N ASP A 63 -1.18 -13.55 -0.45
CA ASP A 63 -0.36 -13.00 -1.54
C ASP A 63 0.90 -12.31 -0.99
N TRP A 64 1.98 -13.08 -0.83
CA TRP A 64 3.28 -12.56 -0.38
C TRP A 64 3.83 -11.43 -1.27
N TYR A 65 3.57 -11.51 -2.58
CA TYR A 65 3.94 -10.45 -3.53
C TYR A 65 3.10 -9.18 -3.33
N GLY A 66 1.80 -9.32 -3.03
CA GLY A 66 0.90 -8.23 -2.70
C GLY A 66 1.26 -7.53 -1.39
N ILE A 67 1.69 -8.30 -0.38
CA ILE A 67 2.15 -7.78 0.92
C ILE A 67 3.38 -6.88 0.76
N LEU A 68 4.36 -7.26 -0.07
CA LEU A 68 5.52 -6.41 -0.37
C LEU A 68 5.25 -5.35 -1.44
N GLN A 69 4.08 -5.37 -2.09
CA GLN A 69 3.74 -4.52 -3.23
C GLN A 69 4.78 -4.63 -4.36
N VAL A 70 5.17 -5.86 -4.70
CA VAL A 70 6.14 -6.17 -5.76
C VAL A 70 5.51 -7.08 -6.81
N ASP A 71 5.97 -6.96 -8.04
CA ASP A 71 5.54 -7.85 -9.12
C ASP A 71 6.13 -9.25 -8.95
N MET A 72 5.44 -10.26 -9.48
CA MET A 72 5.90 -11.66 -9.44
C MET A 72 7.25 -11.88 -10.16
N ASN A 73 7.55 -11.06 -11.18
CA ASN A 73 8.78 -11.15 -11.97
C ASN A 73 9.93 -10.29 -11.41
N THR A 74 9.88 -9.92 -10.13
CA THR A 74 10.84 -9.01 -9.50
C THR A 74 12.07 -9.75 -8.98
N ASP A 75 13.26 -9.17 -9.18
CA ASP A 75 14.53 -9.69 -8.66
C ASP A 75 14.64 -9.66 -7.13
N ASP A 76 15.44 -10.58 -6.58
CA ASP A 76 15.77 -10.68 -5.15
C ASP A 76 16.29 -9.35 -4.57
N ILE A 77 17.03 -8.59 -5.37
CA ILE A 77 17.63 -7.31 -4.99
C ILE A 77 16.54 -6.27 -4.73
N VAL A 78 15.52 -6.23 -5.60
CA VAL A 78 14.41 -5.29 -5.50
C VAL A 78 13.49 -5.69 -4.33
N ILE A 79 13.26 -6.98 -4.10
CA ILE A 79 12.53 -7.49 -2.93
C ILE A 79 13.19 -7.03 -1.63
N LYS A 80 14.52 -7.18 -1.50
CA LYS A 80 15.27 -6.70 -0.32
C LYS A 80 15.19 -5.18 -0.15
N LYS A 81 15.26 -4.43 -1.26
CA LYS A 81 15.16 -2.97 -1.24
C LYS A 81 13.78 -2.51 -0.78
N GLN A 82 12.73 -3.15 -1.28
CA GLN A 82 11.35 -2.83 -0.94
C GLN A 82 11.03 -3.18 0.51
N TYR A 83 11.50 -4.34 1.00
CA TYR A 83 11.40 -4.69 2.41
C TYR A 83 12.00 -3.61 3.31
N ARG A 84 13.22 -3.14 3.02
CA ARG A 84 13.87 -2.08 3.81
C ARG A 84 13.03 -0.79 3.83
N ARG A 85 12.43 -0.42 2.69
CA ARG A 85 11.55 0.75 2.60
C ARG A 85 10.31 0.59 3.47
N LEU A 86 9.62 -0.55 3.38
CA LEU A 86 8.42 -0.83 4.17
C LEU A 86 8.72 -0.95 5.66
N ALA A 87 9.82 -1.61 6.04
CA ALA A 87 10.25 -1.75 7.43
C ALA A 87 10.51 -0.38 8.10
N LEU A 88 11.08 0.58 7.38
CA LEU A 88 11.29 1.95 7.89
C LEU A 88 9.98 2.73 8.02
N LEU A 89 9.03 2.48 7.12
CA LEU A 89 7.72 3.11 7.13
C LEU A 89 6.78 2.50 8.17
N LEU A 90 6.91 1.21 8.49
CA LEU A 90 6.04 0.51 9.44
C LEU A 90 6.71 0.27 10.80
N HIS A 91 7.85 0.91 11.03
CA HIS A 91 8.58 0.74 12.28
C HIS A 91 7.72 1.19 13.48
N PRO A 92 7.58 0.35 14.54
CA PRO A 92 6.68 0.63 15.66
C PRO A 92 7.05 1.90 16.45
N ASP A 93 8.32 2.31 16.39
CA ASP A 93 8.80 3.56 17.01
C ASP A 93 8.17 4.81 16.37
N LYS A 94 8.07 4.82 15.03
CA LYS A 94 7.53 5.96 14.27
C LYS A 94 6.01 5.88 14.13
N ASN A 95 5.46 4.66 14.07
CA ASN A 95 4.04 4.43 13.85
C ASN A 95 3.41 3.66 14.99
N LYS A 96 2.84 4.43 15.93
CA LYS A 96 2.03 3.92 17.05
C LYS A 96 0.59 3.61 16.62
N LEU A 97 0.42 3.16 15.37
CA LEU A 97 -0.90 2.77 14.85
C LEU A 97 -1.21 1.34 15.29
N PRO A 98 -2.49 1.02 15.57
CA PRO A 98 -2.90 -0.35 15.80
C PRO A 98 -2.62 -1.16 14.52
N GLY A 99 -2.17 -2.40 14.66
CA GLY A 99 -1.89 -3.27 13.53
C GLY A 99 -0.56 -3.02 12.79
N ALA A 100 0.22 -1.99 13.16
CA ALA A 100 1.55 -1.75 12.58
C ALA A 100 2.53 -2.90 12.88
N GLU A 101 2.50 -3.43 14.11
CA GLU A 101 3.34 -4.56 14.52
C GLU A 101 3.00 -5.84 13.72
N SER A 102 1.72 -6.16 13.57
CA SER A 102 1.28 -7.30 12.78
C SER A 102 1.62 -7.15 11.29
N ALA A 103 1.46 -5.95 10.72
CA ALA A 103 1.87 -5.67 9.34
C ALA A 103 3.39 -5.85 9.16
N PHE A 104 4.18 -5.40 10.13
CA PHE A 104 5.63 -5.59 10.13
C PHE A 104 6.03 -7.07 10.14
N LYS A 105 5.36 -7.89 10.97
CA LYS A 105 5.57 -9.36 11.00
C LYS A 105 5.27 -10.00 9.64
N LEU A 106 4.13 -9.68 9.04
CA LEU A 106 3.72 -10.18 7.72
C LEU A 106 4.76 -9.86 6.63
N ILE A 107 5.30 -8.64 6.62
CA ILE A 107 6.32 -8.25 5.64
C ILE A 107 7.64 -9.02 5.84
N GLY A 108 8.02 -9.31 7.08
CA GLY A 108 9.20 -10.13 7.40
C GLY A 108 9.05 -11.59 6.97
N GLU A 109 7.88 -12.18 7.20
CA GLU A 109 7.55 -13.53 6.73
C GLU A 109 7.57 -13.60 5.20
N ALA A 110 6.92 -12.64 4.55
CA ALA A 110 6.86 -12.55 3.10
C ALA A 110 8.26 -12.47 2.47
N GLN A 111 9.15 -11.63 3.02
CA GLN A 111 10.53 -11.54 2.54
C GLN A 111 11.28 -12.87 2.72
N SER A 112 11.12 -13.52 3.86
CA SER A 112 11.80 -14.79 4.17
C SER A 112 11.37 -15.91 3.22
N ILE A 113 10.10 -15.93 2.84
CA ILE A 113 9.54 -16.88 1.88
C ILE A 113 10.01 -16.58 0.46
N LEU A 114 9.99 -15.31 0.05
CA LEU A 114 10.40 -14.93 -1.31
C LEU A 114 11.90 -15.10 -1.54
N LEU A 115 12.75 -14.89 -0.53
CA LEU A 115 14.20 -15.09 -0.68
C LEU A 115 14.63 -16.56 -0.78
N ASP A 116 13.79 -17.47 -0.29
CA ASP A 116 14.02 -18.90 -0.40
C ASP A 116 13.54 -19.41 -1.77
N LYS A 117 14.49 -19.84 -2.60
CA LYS A 117 14.20 -20.34 -3.95
C LYS A 117 13.24 -21.53 -3.95
N ALA A 118 13.29 -22.40 -2.94
CA ALA A 118 12.40 -23.56 -2.85
C ALA A 118 10.96 -23.13 -2.59
N LYS A 119 10.77 -22.19 -1.65
CA LYS A 119 9.45 -21.66 -1.31
C LYS A 119 8.89 -20.74 -2.40
N ARG A 120 9.75 -19.97 -3.06
CA ARG A 120 9.35 -19.16 -4.22
C ARG A 120 8.80 -20.04 -5.34
N ASN A 121 9.49 -21.13 -5.68
CA ASN A 121 9.00 -22.06 -6.71
C ASN A 121 7.68 -22.70 -6.30
N PHE A 122 7.53 -23.07 -5.02
CA PHE A 122 6.26 -23.56 -4.51
C PHE A 122 5.14 -22.54 -4.68
N MET A 123 5.40 -21.26 -4.41
CA MET A 123 4.41 -20.19 -4.58
C MET A 123 4.00 -20.06 -6.05
N ILE A 124 4.97 -19.94 -6.97
CA ILE A 124 4.71 -19.78 -8.42
C ILE A 124 3.86 -20.94 -8.97
N LEU A 125 4.11 -22.17 -8.51
CA LEU A 125 3.37 -23.35 -8.96
C LEU A 125 1.93 -23.44 -8.41
N ASN A 126 1.64 -22.75 -7.31
CA ASN A 126 0.31 -22.74 -6.69
C ASN A 126 -0.51 -21.48 -7.01
N VAL A 127 0.03 -20.53 -7.79
CA VAL A 127 -0.72 -19.36 -8.25
C VAL A 127 -1.77 -19.81 -9.28
N LYS A 128 -3.05 -19.72 -8.93
CA LYS A 128 -4.13 -19.90 -9.91
C LYS A 128 -4.12 -18.72 -10.89
N PRO A 129 -4.22 -18.96 -12.22
CA PRO A 129 -4.32 -17.89 -13.20
C PRO A 129 -5.69 -17.20 -13.06
N GLY A 130 -5.76 -16.11 -12.30
CA GLY A 130 -7.03 -15.40 -12.09
C GLY A 130 -7.00 -14.17 -11.19
N VAL A 131 -5.94 -13.91 -10.43
CA VAL A 131 -5.88 -12.71 -9.58
C VAL A 131 -5.41 -11.52 -10.43
N SER A 132 -6.38 -10.76 -10.95
CA SER A 132 -6.13 -9.47 -11.58
C SER A 132 -5.65 -8.49 -10.51
N LEU A 133 -4.33 -8.36 -10.37
CA LEU A 133 -3.66 -7.35 -9.55
C LEU A 133 -3.96 -5.96 -10.12
N HIS A 134 -5.15 -5.42 -9.81
CA HIS A 134 -5.40 -3.99 -9.88
C HIS A 134 -4.76 -3.33 -8.65
N LEU A 135 -3.43 -3.29 -8.63
CA LEU A 135 -2.68 -2.43 -7.70
C LEU A 135 -1.89 -1.37 -8.46
N HIS A 136 -2.57 -0.67 -9.36
CA HIS A 136 -2.10 0.63 -9.81
C HIS A 136 -2.53 1.71 -8.82
N GLN A 137 -1.78 1.82 -7.73
CA GLN A 137 -1.45 3.14 -7.22
C GLN A 137 -0.02 3.10 -6.69
N CYS A 138 0.92 3.05 -7.66
CA CYS A 138 2.31 3.35 -7.43
C CYS A 138 2.43 4.54 -6.46
N ILE A 139 3.09 4.31 -5.33
CA ILE A 139 3.62 5.36 -4.47
C ILE A 139 4.65 6.13 -5.32
N LYS A 140 4.19 7.07 -6.15
CA LYS A 140 5.07 8.03 -6.80
C LYS A 140 5.70 8.87 -5.68
N PRO A 141 7.03 8.90 -5.54
CA PRO A 141 7.65 9.92 -4.73
C PRO A 141 7.35 11.26 -5.39
N SER A 142 6.67 12.12 -4.64
CA SER A 142 6.43 13.52 -5.01
C SER A 142 7.77 14.24 -5.15
N MET A 143 8.12 14.72 -6.34
CA MET A 143 9.05 15.83 -6.48
C MET A 143 8.76 16.70 -7.72
N CYS A 144 8.50 17.97 -7.41
CA CYS A 144 8.71 19.19 -8.20
C CYS A 144 7.66 19.68 -9.21
N ARG A 145 7.21 20.90 -8.92
CA ARG A 145 6.40 21.83 -9.71
C ARG A 145 7.05 22.19 -11.04
N GLY A 146 6.22 22.41 -12.05
CA GLY A 146 6.51 23.28 -13.18
C GLY A 146 5.22 23.64 -13.89
N ARG A 147 4.70 24.85 -13.64
CA ARG A 147 3.59 25.43 -14.42
C ARG A 147 4.12 25.72 -15.82
N GLY A 148 3.34 25.37 -16.84
CA GLY A 148 3.65 25.68 -18.24
C GLY A 148 2.48 25.30 -19.13
N THR A 149 1.43 26.12 -19.09
CA THR A 149 0.39 26.17 -20.11
C THR A 149 0.99 26.56 -21.46
N VAL A 150 0.75 25.75 -22.50
CA VAL A 150 0.41 26.10 -23.91
C VAL A 150 0.31 24.75 -24.64
N LEU A 151 -0.87 24.22 -25.01
CA LEU A 151 -1.79 24.65 -26.07
C LEU A 151 -1.10 24.93 -27.43
N SER A 152 -0.90 23.88 -28.23
CA SER A 152 -0.97 23.92 -29.71
C SER A 152 -1.16 22.47 -30.20
N VAL A 153 -2.40 22.05 -30.52
CA VAL A 153 -3.05 22.18 -31.83
C VAL A 153 -2.46 21.22 -32.88
N LEU A 154 -3.21 20.12 -33.07
CA LEU A 154 -3.58 19.50 -34.35
C LEU A 154 -2.48 19.32 -35.42
N ILE A 155 -1.97 18.10 -35.52
CA ILE A 155 -1.51 17.53 -36.78
C ILE A 155 -2.52 16.45 -37.18
N PHE A 156 -3.50 16.84 -37.98
CA PHE A 156 -4.31 15.96 -38.81
C PHE A 156 -4.74 16.77 -40.02
N SER A 157 -4.13 16.49 -41.18
CA SER A 157 -4.71 16.60 -42.53
C SER A 157 -3.66 16.19 -43.56
N LEU A 158 -3.84 14.98 -44.10
CA LEU A 158 -3.88 14.80 -45.55
C LEU A 158 -5.31 15.13 -46.01
#